data_AF-A0A7L7L6H8-F1
#
_entry.id   AF-A0A7L7L6H8-F1
#
_cell.length_a   1.000
_cell.length_b   1.000
_cell.length_c   1.000
_cell.angle_alpha   90.00
_cell.angle_beta   90.00
_cell.angle_gamma   90.00
#
_symmetry.space_group_name_H-M   'P 1'
#
loop_
_entity.id
_entity.type
_entity.pdbx_description
1 polymer ?
#
loop_
_entity_poly.entity_id
_entity_poly.type
_entity_poly.pdbx_seq_one_letter_code
_entity_poly.pdbx_strand_id
1 'polypeptide(L)'
;MEKQKIDNIIVYTKRLKKHFDYSKQIYDENELIDLKVSLIDLAHTLRNWVDMKMDVQKFLEEYAPGTRFNSQDYTGSLKKLIRPYNYVIAPIPLGLTINHKTVDGKLDFMLPTDNFDYATGVQCKINKESSELSVRNFWFVYKHFDNSQMNIMFKGFILKKLNFLEWLGAEAVKIAKLNNSGVMERNSISRETLIKRVSNILGGSHPEGLEVKHTLDNEHVRYILEHSSFINRPLPYFILMKFASDLLDVFTPICEKLQQS
;
A
#
# COMPACT_ATOMS: atom_id res chain seq x y z
N MET A 1 6.04 20.68 21.64
CA MET A 1 4.90 19.73 21.81
C MET A 1 4.93 19.10 23.22
N GLU A 2 3.83 18.52 23.74
CA GLU A 2 3.84 17.81 25.05
C GLU A 2 4.79 16.59 25.01
N LYS A 3 5.63 16.40 26.04
CA LYS A 3 6.60 15.29 26.14
C LYS A 3 5.97 13.92 25.90
N GLN A 4 4.79 13.68 26.47
CA GLN A 4 4.05 12.42 26.30
C GLN A 4 3.78 12.09 24.82
N LYS A 5 3.49 13.10 23.99
CA LYS A 5 3.22 12.89 22.56
C LYS A 5 4.48 12.51 21.78
N ILE A 6 5.64 13.06 22.18
CA ILE A 6 6.95 12.68 21.63
C ILE A 6 7.23 11.22 21.97
N ASP A 7 7.08 10.86 23.25
CA ASP A 7 7.31 9.50 23.74
C ASP A 7 6.42 8.48 23.00
N ASN A 8 5.15 8.83 22.76
CA ASN A 8 4.23 8.01 21.96
C ASN A 8 4.76 7.79 20.54
N ILE A 9 5.22 8.83 19.83
CA ILE A 9 5.77 8.70 18.47
C ILE A 9 6.99 7.77 18.45
N ILE A 10 7.88 7.88 19.44
CA ILE A 10 9.05 6.99 19.58
C ILE A 10 8.61 5.54 19.78
N VAL A 11 7.67 5.28 20.69
CA VAL A 11 7.13 3.95 20.96
C VAL A 11 6.47 3.36 19.70
N TYR A 12 5.65 4.15 19.00
CA TYR A 12 4.98 3.69 17.79
C TYR A 12 5.94 3.50 16.60
N THR A 13 7.05 4.23 16.55
CA THR A 13 8.14 3.99 15.57
C THR A 13 8.77 2.63 15.80
N LYS A 14 9.13 2.30 17.05
CA LYS A 14 9.70 0.98 17.39
C LYS A 14 8.71 -0.15 17.11
N ARG A 15 7.43 0.04 17.45
CA ARG A 15 6.36 -0.93 17.18
C ARG A 15 6.18 -1.15 15.67
N LEU A 16 6.12 -0.08 14.89
CA LEU A 16 6.01 -0.16 13.43
C LEU A 16 7.20 -0.90 12.83
N LYS A 17 8.41 -0.60 13.29
CA LYS A 17 9.63 -1.27 12.84
C LYS A 17 9.56 -2.78 13.09
N LYS A 18 9.17 -3.19 14.30
CA LYS A 18 9.02 -4.61 14.66
C LYS A 18 8.05 -5.33 13.71
N HIS A 19 6.86 -4.77 13.49
CA HIS A 19 5.84 -5.42 12.64
C HIS A 19 6.21 -5.37 11.15
N PHE A 20 6.89 -4.31 10.68
CA PHE A 20 7.42 -4.24 9.32
C PHE A 20 8.51 -5.30 9.09
N ASP A 21 9.48 -5.40 10.00
CA ASP A 21 10.58 -6.36 9.89
C ASP A 21 10.05 -7.81 9.91
N TYR A 22 9.09 -8.11 10.79
CA TYR A 22 8.40 -9.41 10.82
C TYR A 22 7.66 -9.69 9.51
N SER A 23 6.85 -8.74 9.04
CA SER A 23 6.09 -8.88 7.79
C SER A 23 7.02 -9.08 6.59
N LYS A 24 8.18 -8.41 6.55
CA LYS A 24 9.19 -8.54 5.48
C LYS A 24 9.78 -9.95 5.39
N GLN A 25 9.80 -10.68 6.51
CA GLN A 25 10.43 -12.00 6.66
C GLN A 25 9.49 -13.17 6.43
N ILE A 26 8.18 -12.96 6.25
CA ILE A 26 7.27 -14.07 5.93
C ILE A 26 7.56 -14.51 4.50
N TYR A 27 7.74 -15.81 4.26
CA TYR A 27 8.18 -16.34 2.96
C TYR A 27 7.23 -17.34 2.34
N ASP A 28 6.52 -18.14 3.15
CA ASP A 28 5.96 -19.41 2.70
C ASP A 28 4.44 -19.35 2.46
N GLU A 29 4.00 -20.18 1.52
CA GLU A 29 2.59 -20.44 1.19
C GLU A 29 1.89 -21.22 2.30
N ASN A 30 2.65 -21.99 3.08
CA ASN A 30 2.15 -22.70 4.27
C ASN A 30 2.00 -21.78 5.49
N GLU A 31 2.52 -20.55 5.42
CA GLU A 31 2.46 -19.52 6.45
C GLU A 31 1.30 -18.53 6.19
N LEU A 32 0.23 -18.94 5.51
CA LEU A 32 -0.93 -18.07 5.25
C LEU A 32 -1.54 -17.47 6.53
N ILE A 33 -1.51 -18.24 7.63
CA ILE A 33 -1.94 -17.76 8.94
C ILE A 33 -1.02 -16.65 9.42
N ASP A 34 0.30 -16.83 9.34
CA ASP A 34 1.28 -15.82 9.76
C ASP A 34 1.25 -14.59 8.86
N LEU A 35 1.02 -14.76 7.56
CA LEU A 35 0.81 -13.66 6.63
C LEU A 35 -0.42 -12.83 7.02
N LYS A 36 -1.53 -13.50 7.35
CA LYS A 36 -2.75 -12.81 7.79
C LYS A 36 -2.54 -12.10 9.12
N VAL A 37 -1.91 -12.75 10.10
CA VAL A 37 -1.60 -12.17 11.41
C VAL A 37 -0.66 -10.97 11.26
N SER A 38 0.40 -11.07 10.46
CA SER A 38 1.31 -9.96 10.21
C SER A 38 0.62 -8.77 9.54
N LEU A 39 -0.29 -9.04 8.59
CA LEU A 39 -1.06 -8.01 7.92
C LEU A 39 -2.02 -7.30 8.88
N ILE A 40 -2.67 -8.04 9.77
CA ILE A 40 -3.51 -7.52 10.87
C ILE A 40 -2.67 -6.58 11.73
N ASP A 41 -1.57 -7.08 12.29
CA ASP A 41 -0.71 -6.34 13.19
C ASP A 41 -0.14 -5.07 12.55
N LEU A 42 0.29 -5.16 11.29
CA LEU A 42 0.79 -4.03 10.53
C LEU A 42 -0.30 -2.99 10.28
N ALA A 43 -1.50 -3.42 9.87
CA ALA A 43 -2.63 -2.53 9.62
C ALA A 43 -3.06 -1.79 10.90
N HIS A 44 -3.16 -2.48 12.04
CA HIS A 44 -3.46 -1.86 13.33
C HIS A 44 -2.36 -0.92 13.80
N THR A 45 -1.10 -1.27 13.56
CA THR A 45 0.01 -0.39 13.91
C THR A 45 -0.02 0.90 13.08
N LEU A 46 -0.24 0.79 11.77
CA LEU A 46 -0.43 1.94 10.87
C LEU A 46 -1.66 2.79 11.24
N ARG A 47 -2.74 2.17 11.72
CA ARG A 47 -3.92 2.90 12.18
C ARG A 47 -3.60 3.88 13.31
N ASN A 48 -2.74 3.49 14.26
CA ASN A 48 -2.31 4.40 15.33
C ASN A 48 -1.66 5.68 14.75
N TRP A 49 -0.87 5.56 13.67
CA TRP A 49 -0.28 6.72 12.99
C TRP A 49 -1.33 7.62 12.34
N VAL A 50 -2.38 7.04 11.78
CA VAL A 50 -3.51 7.78 11.21
C VAL A 50 -4.29 8.49 12.32
N ASP A 51 -4.53 7.82 13.45
CA ASP A 51 -5.30 8.39 14.56
C ASP A 51 -4.52 9.53 15.24
N MET A 52 -3.19 9.46 15.27
CA MET A 52 -2.30 10.52 15.79
C MET A 52 -1.92 11.58 14.74
N LYS A 53 -2.55 11.63 13.56
CA LYS A 53 -1.98 12.36 12.42
C LYS A 53 -1.67 13.85 12.66
N MET A 54 -2.46 14.50 13.50
CA MET A 54 -2.24 15.90 13.86
C MET A 54 -1.02 16.09 14.77
N ASP A 55 -0.81 15.18 15.71
CA ASP A 55 0.37 15.20 16.58
C ASP A 55 1.64 14.86 15.79
N VAL A 56 1.53 13.91 14.86
CA VAL A 56 2.63 13.55 13.94
C VAL A 56 3.00 14.73 13.04
N GLN A 57 2.02 15.44 12.47
CA GLN A 57 2.29 16.62 11.64
C GLN A 57 3.00 17.72 12.46
N LYS A 58 2.51 18.02 13.67
CA LYS A 58 3.15 18.99 14.58
C LYS A 58 4.57 18.57 14.97
N PHE A 59 4.78 17.29 15.25
CA PHE A 59 6.11 16.74 15.53
C PHE A 59 7.07 16.96 14.35
N LEU A 60 6.63 16.70 13.12
CA LEU A 60 7.46 16.94 11.94
C LEU A 60 7.77 18.43 11.73
N GLU A 61 6.84 19.32 12.01
CA GLU A 61 7.08 20.77 11.94
C GLU A 61 8.12 21.24 12.96
N GLU A 62 8.15 20.65 14.15
CA GLU A 62 9.07 21.00 15.24
C GLU A 62 10.46 20.36 15.07
N TYR A 63 10.53 19.08 14.73
CA TYR A 63 11.78 18.30 14.78
C TYR A 63 12.39 17.99 13.41
N ALA A 64 11.62 18.11 12.33
CA ALA A 64 12.10 17.85 10.97
C ALA A 64 11.37 18.74 9.94
N PRO A 65 11.44 20.08 10.08
CA PRO A 65 10.72 21.00 9.23
C PRO A 65 11.09 20.79 7.75
N GLY A 66 10.08 20.83 6.88
CA GLY A 66 10.28 20.60 5.45
C GLY A 66 10.32 19.13 5.03
N THR A 67 10.14 18.17 5.94
CA THR A 67 9.97 16.76 5.60
C THR A 67 8.87 16.56 4.55
N ARG A 68 9.14 15.73 3.55
CA ARG A 68 8.20 15.38 2.47
C ARG A 68 8.20 13.89 2.19
N PHE A 69 7.01 13.34 2.02
CA PHE A 69 6.78 11.95 1.67
C PHE A 69 6.57 11.81 0.16
N ASN A 70 6.98 10.65 -0.38
CA ASN A 70 6.79 10.33 -1.79
C ASN A 70 5.37 9.84 -2.04
N SER A 71 4.74 10.40 -3.07
CA SER A 71 3.49 9.89 -3.65
C SER A 71 3.60 9.85 -5.17
N GLN A 72 2.63 9.26 -5.85
CA GLN A 72 2.60 9.21 -7.31
C GLN A 72 1.21 9.57 -7.83
N ASP A 73 1.17 10.33 -8.91
CA ASP A 73 -0.03 10.60 -9.72
C ASP A 73 0.22 10.07 -11.15
N TYR A 74 -0.80 10.14 -11.99
CA TYR A 74 -0.76 9.63 -13.35
C TYR A 74 -0.55 10.78 -14.33
N THR A 75 0.27 10.52 -15.35
CA THR A 75 0.36 11.36 -16.55
C THR A 75 -1.00 11.42 -17.25
N GLY A 76 -1.22 12.48 -18.03
CA GLY A 76 -2.42 12.59 -18.87
C GLY A 76 -2.55 11.43 -19.86
N SER A 77 -1.43 10.93 -20.39
CA SER A 77 -1.38 9.78 -21.31
C SER A 77 -1.85 8.49 -20.63
N LEU A 78 -1.37 8.22 -19.42
CA LEU A 78 -1.84 7.07 -18.64
C LEU A 78 -3.33 7.17 -18.33
N LYS A 79 -3.79 8.36 -17.86
CA LYS A 79 -5.22 8.59 -17.59
C LYS A 79 -6.09 8.34 -18.83
N LYS A 80 -5.66 8.77 -20.01
CA LYS A 80 -6.37 8.54 -21.28
C LYS A 80 -6.39 7.06 -21.67
N LEU A 81 -5.26 6.36 -21.52
CA LEU A 81 -5.13 4.95 -21.88
C LEU A 81 -6.07 4.05 -21.07
N ILE A 82 -6.13 4.24 -19.75
CA ILE A 82 -6.92 3.36 -18.86
C ILE A 82 -8.39 3.76 -18.76
N ARG A 83 -8.76 4.97 -19.24
CA ARG A 83 -10.10 5.54 -19.06
C ARG A 83 -11.26 4.61 -19.44
N PRO A 84 -11.22 3.86 -20.55
CA PRO A 84 -12.37 3.07 -21.00
C PRO A 84 -12.45 1.67 -20.36
N TYR A 85 -11.49 1.29 -19.51
CA TYR A 85 -11.36 -0.09 -19.02
C TYR A 85 -11.64 -0.21 -17.52
N ASN A 86 -12.01 -1.42 -17.09
CA ASN A 86 -11.95 -1.78 -15.68
C ASN A 86 -10.47 -1.87 -15.28
N TYR A 87 -10.13 -1.36 -14.10
CA TYR A 87 -8.76 -1.43 -13.60
C TYR A 87 -8.67 -1.37 -12.08
N VAL A 88 -7.54 -1.85 -11.57
CA VAL A 88 -7.01 -1.57 -10.24
C VAL A 88 -5.57 -1.10 -10.42
N ILE A 89 -5.24 0.11 -9.97
CA ILE A 89 -3.87 0.63 -10.03
C ILE A 89 -3.46 1.09 -8.64
N ALA A 90 -2.36 0.54 -8.14
CA ALA A 90 -1.76 0.85 -6.86
C ALA A 90 -0.30 1.28 -7.08
N PRO A 91 -0.03 2.61 -7.16
CA PRO A 91 1.34 3.10 -7.26
C PRO A 91 2.14 2.76 -6.00
N ILE A 92 3.41 2.38 -6.19
CA ILE A 92 4.37 2.16 -5.11
C ILE A 92 5.59 3.05 -5.38
N PRO A 93 5.57 4.30 -4.89
CA PRO A 93 6.62 5.28 -5.16
C PRO A 93 7.97 4.77 -4.69
N LEU A 94 8.99 4.89 -5.54
CA LEU A 94 10.38 4.42 -5.30
C LEU A 94 10.56 2.91 -5.09
N GLY A 95 9.47 2.17 -4.94
CA GLY A 95 9.42 0.73 -4.74
C GLY A 95 9.43 0.32 -3.28
N LEU A 96 9.22 -0.97 -3.07
CA LEU A 96 9.29 -1.66 -1.80
C LEU A 96 10.19 -2.88 -1.99
N THR A 97 11.18 -3.07 -1.13
CA THR A 97 11.99 -4.28 -1.12
C THR A 97 11.50 -5.23 -0.05
N ILE A 98 11.10 -6.43 -0.45
CA ILE A 98 10.74 -7.53 0.45
C ILE A 98 11.66 -8.72 0.22
N ASN A 99 11.71 -9.64 1.17
CA ASN A 99 12.41 -10.89 0.96
C ASN A 99 11.45 -11.88 0.28
N HIS A 100 11.99 -12.74 -0.58
CA HIS A 100 11.21 -13.71 -1.35
C HIS A 100 12.00 -15.01 -1.52
N LYS A 101 11.34 -16.17 -1.41
CA LYS A 101 11.94 -17.47 -1.78
C LYS A 101 11.62 -17.77 -3.24
N THR A 102 12.61 -17.68 -4.13
CA THR A 102 12.43 -18.19 -5.50
C THR A 102 12.60 -19.69 -5.50
N VAL A 103 11.57 -20.44 -5.92
CA VAL A 103 11.76 -21.83 -6.37
C VAL A 103 12.25 -21.75 -7.82
N ASP A 104 13.45 -22.28 -8.09
CA ASP A 104 14.12 -22.28 -9.41
C ASP A 104 14.34 -20.91 -10.08
N GLY A 105 14.40 -19.82 -9.28
CA GLY A 105 14.60 -18.47 -9.80
C GLY A 105 13.39 -17.88 -10.54
N LYS A 106 12.23 -18.55 -10.49
CA LYS A 106 10.97 -18.05 -11.05
C LYS A 106 10.13 -17.39 -9.94
N LEU A 107 9.48 -16.28 -10.29
CA LEU A 107 8.41 -15.71 -9.47
C LEU A 107 7.12 -16.40 -9.86
N ASP A 108 6.39 -16.93 -8.89
CA ASP A 108 5.05 -17.43 -9.15
C ASP A 108 4.08 -16.24 -9.25
N PHE A 109 3.43 -16.13 -10.40
CA PHE A 109 2.40 -15.14 -10.66
C PHE A 109 1.06 -15.86 -10.60
N MET A 110 0.50 -15.99 -9.40
CA MET A 110 -0.93 -16.31 -9.30
C MET A 110 -1.73 -15.07 -9.67
N LEU A 111 -2.18 -15.03 -10.92
CA LEU A 111 -3.15 -14.06 -11.41
C LEU A 111 -4.55 -14.66 -11.27
N PRO A 112 -5.61 -13.85 -11.09
CA PRO A 112 -6.98 -14.36 -11.06
C PRO A 112 -7.24 -15.19 -12.33
N THR A 113 -7.57 -16.47 -12.13
CA THR A 113 -7.75 -17.47 -13.20
C THR A 113 -9.13 -17.43 -13.85
N ASP A 114 -9.93 -16.39 -13.57
CA ASP A 114 -11.24 -16.26 -14.18
C ASP A 114 -11.07 -15.81 -15.63
N ASN A 115 -11.82 -16.44 -16.55
CA ASN A 115 -11.82 -16.33 -18.02
C ASN A 115 -12.01 -14.90 -18.59
N PHE A 116 -11.21 -13.93 -18.17
CA PHE A 116 -11.24 -12.55 -18.64
C PHE A 116 -9.97 -12.23 -19.43
N ASP A 117 -10.11 -11.53 -20.55
CA ASP A 117 -8.99 -10.90 -21.26
C ASP A 117 -8.44 -9.74 -20.41
N TYR A 118 -7.38 -9.95 -19.63
CA TYR A 118 -6.74 -8.90 -18.84
C TYR A 118 -5.26 -8.72 -19.18
N ALA A 119 -4.77 -7.49 -19.02
CA ALA A 119 -3.35 -7.20 -18.84
C ALA A 119 -3.10 -6.90 -17.36
N THR A 120 -2.10 -7.57 -16.83
CA THR A 120 -1.58 -7.35 -15.50
C THR A 120 -0.11 -7.01 -15.61
N GLY A 121 0.37 -6.15 -14.74
CA GLY A 121 1.78 -5.85 -14.69
C GLY A 121 2.20 -5.37 -13.31
N VAL A 122 3.33 -5.90 -12.90
CA VAL A 122 4.06 -5.46 -11.72
C VAL A 122 5.46 -5.10 -12.20
N GLN A 123 5.96 -3.92 -11.85
CA GLN A 123 7.36 -3.60 -12.10
C GLN A 123 8.20 -4.21 -10.98
N CYS A 124 8.79 -5.38 -11.21
CA CYS A 124 9.63 -6.03 -10.22
C CYS A 124 11.09 -6.17 -10.68
N LYS A 125 12.02 -6.09 -9.73
CA LYS A 125 13.43 -6.43 -9.90
C LYS A 125 13.81 -7.47 -8.85
N ILE A 126 14.26 -8.63 -9.30
CA ILE A 126 14.77 -9.70 -8.42
C ILE A 126 16.27 -9.49 -8.23
N ASN A 127 16.73 -9.47 -6.98
CA ASN A 127 18.13 -9.65 -6.66
C ASN A 127 18.40 -11.14 -6.38
N LYS A 128 19.08 -11.80 -7.32
CA LYS A 128 19.37 -13.24 -7.24
C LYS A 128 20.36 -13.60 -6.13
N GLU A 129 21.16 -12.65 -5.66
CA GLU A 129 22.19 -12.88 -4.63
C GLU A 129 21.60 -12.74 -3.22
N SER A 130 20.68 -11.81 -3.00
CA SER A 130 20.12 -11.52 -1.67
C SER A 130 18.74 -12.12 -1.42
N SER A 131 18.14 -12.83 -2.39
CA SER A 131 16.74 -13.28 -2.31
C SER A 131 15.76 -12.13 -2.05
N GLU A 132 16.10 -10.93 -2.52
CA GLU A 132 15.26 -9.73 -2.38
C GLU A 132 14.47 -9.46 -3.66
N LEU A 133 13.22 -9.07 -3.47
CA LEU A 133 12.31 -8.64 -4.51
C LEU A 133 11.99 -7.16 -4.31
N SER A 134 12.45 -6.32 -5.22
CA SER A 134 12.04 -4.92 -5.29
C SER A 134 10.80 -4.82 -6.16
N VAL A 135 9.71 -4.32 -5.61
CA VAL A 135 8.42 -4.20 -6.26
C VAL A 135 8.05 -2.74 -6.42
N ARG A 136 7.57 -2.36 -7.61
CA ARG A 136 7.10 -1.03 -7.99
C ARG A 136 5.78 -1.18 -8.73
N ASN A 137 4.93 -0.18 -8.59
CA ASN A 137 3.72 0.06 -9.38
C ASN A 137 2.94 -1.21 -9.76
N PHE A 138 1.92 -1.52 -8.97
CA PHE A 138 0.97 -2.57 -9.31
C PHE A 138 -0.14 -2.03 -10.19
N TRP A 139 -0.45 -2.74 -11.27
CA TRP A 139 -1.62 -2.43 -12.07
C TRP A 139 -2.25 -3.70 -12.66
N PHE A 140 -3.58 -3.71 -12.63
CA PHE A 140 -4.45 -4.69 -13.24
C PHE A 140 -5.40 -3.91 -14.14
N VAL A 141 -5.40 -4.17 -15.44
CA VAL A 141 -6.31 -3.54 -16.39
C VAL A 141 -6.96 -4.64 -17.22
N TYR A 142 -8.27 -4.66 -17.31
CA TYR A 142 -9.03 -5.69 -18.04
C TYR A 142 -9.00 -5.42 -19.55
N LYS A 143 -7.80 -5.41 -20.14
CA LYS A 143 -7.51 -5.22 -21.56
C LYS A 143 -6.08 -5.61 -21.89
N HIS A 144 -5.85 -6.39 -22.94
CA HIS A 144 -4.51 -6.57 -23.53
C HIS A 144 -3.97 -5.29 -24.17
N PHE A 145 -2.73 -4.94 -23.82
CA PHE A 145 -2.02 -3.78 -24.34
C PHE A 145 -0.88 -4.19 -25.27
N ASP A 146 -0.67 -3.41 -26.33
CA ASP A 146 0.51 -3.54 -27.19
C ASP A 146 1.77 -2.95 -26.52
N ASN A 147 2.95 -3.15 -27.13
CA ASN A 147 4.23 -2.68 -26.61
C ASN A 147 4.27 -1.16 -26.36
N SER A 148 3.59 -0.36 -27.19
CA SER A 148 3.54 1.10 -27.03
C SER A 148 2.68 1.51 -25.83
N GLN A 149 1.55 0.84 -25.63
CA GLN A 149 0.65 1.04 -24.50
C GLN A 149 1.29 0.55 -23.18
N MET A 150 2.00 -0.58 -23.21
CA MET A 150 2.78 -1.08 -22.08
C MET A 150 3.85 -0.08 -21.64
N ASN A 151 4.52 0.58 -22.58
CA ASN A 151 5.47 1.66 -22.26
C ASN A 151 4.79 2.84 -21.54
N ILE A 152 3.57 3.20 -21.93
CA ILE A 152 2.78 4.23 -21.23
C ILE A 152 2.42 3.77 -19.82
N MET A 153 2.01 2.50 -19.63
CA MET A 153 1.74 1.95 -18.30
C MET A 153 2.97 2.06 -17.38
N PHE A 154 4.16 1.70 -17.88
CA PHE A 154 5.38 1.70 -17.08
C PHE A 154 5.97 3.09 -16.79
N LYS A 155 5.80 4.05 -17.70
CA LYS A 155 6.33 5.42 -17.57
C LYS A 155 5.27 6.43 -17.12
N GLY A 156 4.03 5.99 -16.97
CA GLY A 156 2.87 6.84 -16.79
C GLY A 156 2.70 7.44 -15.39
N PHE A 157 3.65 7.23 -14.48
CA PHE A 157 3.59 7.68 -13.09
C PHE A 157 4.51 8.89 -12.86
N ILE A 158 3.98 9.92 -12.20
CA ILE A 158 4.70 11.15 -11.84
C ILE A 158 4.90 11.18 -10.34
N LEU A 159 6.14 11.31 -9.89
CA LEU A 159 6.47 11.45 -8.47
C LEU A 159 6.01 12.81 -7.94
N LYS A 160 5.35 12.81 -6.79
CA LYS A 160 4.98 14.00 -6.02
C LYS A 160 5.60 13.94 -4.63
N LYS A 161 5.90 15.11 -4.07
CA LYS A 161 6.40 15.30 -2.71
C LYS A 161 5.32 16.00 -1.91
N LEU A 162 4.84 15.37 -0.84
CA LEU A 162 3.71 15.83 -0.06
C LEU A 162 4.10 15.97 1.42
N ASN A 163 3.46 16.87 2.16
CA ASN A 163 3.55 16.82 3.62
C ASN A 163 2.81 15.58 4.17
N PHE A 164 2.87 15.34 5.48
CA PHE A 164 2.33 14.10 6.05
C PHE A 164 0.81 13.98 5.89
N LEU A 165 0.06 15.06 6.14
CA LEU A 165 -1.40 15.06 5.98
C LEU A 165 -1.83 14.89 4.53
N GLU A 166 -1.15 15.59 3.60
CA GLU A 166 -1.36 15.45 2.16
C GLU A 166 -1.03 14.03 1.68
N TRP A 167 0.05 13.43 2.20
CA TRP A 167 0.44 12.06 1.86
C TRP A 167 -0.60 11.04 2.33
N LEU A 168 -1.10 11.17 3.56
CA LEU A 168 -2.18 10.33 4.08
C LEU A 168 -3.48 10.46 3.26
N GLY A 169 -3.82 11.69 2.86
CA GLY A 169 -4.99 11.99 2.04
C GLY A 169 -4.85 11.60 0.56
N ALA A 170 -3.63 11.46 0.07
CA ALA A 170 -3.38 11.10 -1.32
C ALA A 170 -3.82 9.67 -1.63
N GLU A 171 -4.19 9.45 -2.89
CA GLU A 171 -4.68 8.17 -3.41
C GLU A 171 -3.61 7.09 -3.25
N ALA A 172 -4.01 5.95 -2.69
CA ALA A 172 -3.23 4.72 -2.55
C ALA A 172 -3.57 3.73 -3.67
N VAL A 173 -4.86 3.65 -4.01
CA VAL A 173 -5.40 2.72 -4.99
C VAL A 173 -6.48 3.44 -5.79
N LYS A 174 -6.49 3.23 -7.10
CA LYS A 174 -7.61 3.62 -7.97
C LYS A 174 -8.25 2.41 -8.58
N ILE A 175 -9.57 2.38 -8.57
CA ILE A 175 -10.38 1.28 -9.04
C ILE A 175 -11.38 1.85 -10.04
N ALA A 176 -11.51 1.21 -11.20
CA ALA A 176 -12.59 1.47 -12.14
C ALA A 176 -13.32 0.17 -12.44
N LYS A 177 -14.65 0.21 -12.38
CA LYS A 177 -15.52 -0.93 -12.68
C LYS A 177 -16.77 -0.46 -13.40
N LEU A 178 -17.21 -1.25 -14.38
CA LEU A 178 -18.55 -1.15 -14.94
C LEU A 178 -19.57 -1.56 -13.89
N ASN A 179 -20.55 -0.70 -13.62
CA ASN A 179 -21.69 -1.04 -12.80
C ASN A 179 -22.76 -1.80 -13.60
N ASN A 180 -23.84 -2.20 -12.94
CA ASN A 180 -24.94 -2.96 -13.57
C ASN A 180 -25.65 -2.20 -14.70
N SER A 181 -25.51 -0.87 -14.76
CA SER A 181 -26.04 -0.02 -15.84
C SER A 181 -25.05 0.16 -17.00
N GLY A 182 -23.89 -0.51 -16.97
CA GLY A 182 -22.85 -0.36 -17.98
C GLY A 182 -22.08 0.96 -17.89
N VAL A 183 -22.23 1.72 -16.79
CA VAL A 183 -21.53 2.97 -16.55
C VAL A 183 -20.24 2.69 -15.78
N MET A 184 -19.13 3.27 -16.22
CA MET A 184 -17.84 3.11 -15.55
C MET A 184 -17.78 3.95 -14.27
N GLU A 185 -17.89 3.30 -13.12
CA GLU A 185 -17.64 3.87 -11.81
C GLU A 185 -16.15 3.93 -11.54
N ARG A 186 -15.67 5.07 -11.03
CA ARG A 186 -14.25 5.29 -10.73
C ARG A 186 -14.12 5.74 -9.30
N ASN A 187 -13.42 4.96 -8.50
CA ASN A 187 -13.20 5.22 -7.10
C ASN A 187 -11.71 5.28 -6.79
N SER A 188 -11.36 6.14 -5.85
CA SER A 188 -10.00 6.30 -5.37
C SER A 188 -10.00 6.15 -3.85
N ILE A 189 -9.15 5.28 -3.34
CA ILE A 189 -9.01 5.03 -1.91
C ILE A 189 -7.75 5.75 -1.44
N SER A 190 -7.86 6.67 -0.47
CA SER A 190 -6.70 7.32 0.16
C SER A 190 -5.92 6.34 1.04
N ARG A 191 -4.68 6.68 1.42
CA ARG A 191 -3.89 5.86 2.36
C ARG A 191 -4.59 5.74 3.71
N GLU A 192 -5.10 6.86 4.23
CA GLU A 192 -5.86 6.89 5.48
C GLU A 192 -7.08 5.96 5.43
N THR A 193 -7.90 6.04 4.37
CA THR A 193 -9.07 5.18 4.22
C THR A 193 -8.65 3.72 4.12
N LEU A 194 -7.64 3.40 3.30
CA LEU A 194 -7.18 2.02 3.14
C LEU A 194 -6.70 1.42 4.46
N ILE A 195 -5.84 2.13 5.22
CA ILE A 195 -5.34 1.67 6.53
C ILE A 195 -6.51 1.38 7.48
N LYS A 196 -7.45 2.33 7.61
CA LYS A 196 -8.62 2.17 8.49
C LYS A 196 -9.47 0.98 8.07
N ARG A 197 -9.82 0.86 6.79
CA ARG A 197 -10.68 -0.21 6.27
C ARG A 197 -10.02 -1.59 6.39
N VAL A 198 -8.74 -1.74 6.04
CA VAL A 198 -8.03 -3.02 6.18
C VAL A 198 -7.97 -3.44 7.65
N SER A 199 -7.67 -2.51 8.57
CA SER A 199 -7.66 -2.83 10.00
C SER A 199 -9.03 -3.28 10.52
N ASN A 200 -10.11 -2.67 10.05
CA ASN A 200 -11.48 -3.03 10.44
C ASN A 200 -11.90 -4.39 9.87
N ILE A 201 -11.58 -4.66 8.60
CA ILE A 201 -11.94 -5.91 7.93
C ILE A 201 -11.21 -7.10 8.55
N LEU A 202 -9.93 -6.94 8.90
CA LEU A 202 -9.11 -8.05 9.40
C LEU A 202 -9.16 -8.24 10.93
N GLY A 203 -9.43 -7.20 11.71
CA GLY A 203 -9.36 -7.22 13.19
C GLY A 203 -10.69 -7.37 13.92
N GLY A 204 -11.77 -7.78 13.23
CA GLY A 204 -13.17 -7.74 13.69
C GLY A 204 -13.44 -8.20 15.13
N SER A 205 -13.38 -7.26 16.08
CA SER A 205 -13.67 -7.51 17.50
C SER A 205 -14.64 -6.51 18.14
N HIS A 206 -15.15 -5.51 17.39
CA HIS A 206 -16.30 -4.72 17.82
C HIS A 206 -17.35 -4.60 16.70
N PRO A 207 -18.59 -5.09 16.91
CA PRO A 207 -19.72 -4.86 16.02
C PRO A 207 -20.28 -3.43 16.12
N GLU A 208 -19.75 -2.59 17.00
CA GLU A 208 -20.06 -1.15 17.07
C GLU A 208 -19.36 -0.40 15.93
N GLY A 209 -19.98 -0.49 14.76
CA GLY A 209 -19.44 0.01 13.51
C GLY A 209 -19.95 -0.77 12.30
N LEU A 210 -20.60 -1.92 12.50
CA LEU A 210 -21.35 -2.63 11.46
C LEU A 210 -22.63 -1.88 11.04
N GLU A 211 -23.06 -0.88 11.81
CA GLU A 211 -24.06 0.11 11.36
C GLU A 211 -23.48 1.17 10.41
N VAL A 212 -22.14 1.27 10.29
CA VAL A 212 -21.55 1.95 9.14
C VAL A 212 -21.78 1.00 7.97
N LYS A 213 -22.92 1.22 7.31
CA LYS A 213 -23.35 0.71 6.00
C LYS A 213 -22.20 0.01 5.26
N HIS A 214 -22.51 -1.10 4.61
CA HIS A 214 -21.78 -1.55 3.41
C HIS A 214 -21.42 -0.32 2.57
N THR A 215 -20.23 0.21 2.81
CA THR A 215 -19.75 1.44 2.21
C THR A 215 -19.01 0.95 1.00
N LEU A 216 -19.15 1.66 -0.12
CA LEU A 216 -18.50 1.32 -1.38
C LEU A 216 -17.00 1.01 -1.18
N ASP A 217 -16.35 1.72 -0.25
CA ASP A 217 -14.97 1.49 0.18
C ASP A 217 -14.72 0.09 0.76
N ASN A 218 -15.62 -0.45 1.60
CA ASN A 218 -15.46 -1.80 2.16
C ASN A 218 -15.50 -2.86 1.06
N GLU A 219 -16.40 -2.72 0.09
CA GLU A 219 -16.50 -3.64 -1.05
C GLU A 219 -15.26 -3.57 -1.94
N HIS A 220 -14.77 -2.35 -2.18
CA HIS A 220 -13.54 -2.14 -2.93
C HIS A 220 -12.30 -2.67 -2.22
N VAL A 221 -12.20 -2.51 -0.90
CA VAL A 221 -11.09 -3.05 -0.11
C VAL A 221 -11.15 -4.58 -0.05
N ARG A 222 -12.33 -5.18 0.12
CA ARG A 222 -12.50 -6.64 0.00
C ARG A 222 -12.10 -7.14 -1.37
N TYR A 223 -12.53 -6.45 -2.42
CA TYR A 223 -12.16 -6.82 -3.78
C TYR A 223 -10.64 -6.84 -4.00
N ILE A 224 -9.88 -5.83 -3.55
CA ILE A 224 -8.42 -5.84 -3.70
C ILE A 224 -7.71 -6.80 -2.72
N LEU A 225 -8.35 -7.20 -1.62
CA LEU A 225 -7.85 -8.26 -0.73
C LEU A 225 -8.01 -9.64 -1.37
N GLU A 226 -9.12 -9.88 -2.05
CA GLU A 226 -9.52 -11.20 -2.55
C GLU A 226 -9.07 -11.45 -4.00
N HIS A 227 -9.06 -10.42 -4.85
CA HIS A 227 -8.92 -10.56 -6.31
C HIS A 227 -7.66 -9.91 -6.87
N SER A 228 -6.74 -9.48 -6.02
CA SER A 228 -5.49 -8.85 -6.46
C SER A 228 -4.34 -9.40 -5.61
N SER A 229 -3.80 -10.54 -6.02
CA SER A 229 -2.63 -11.15 -5.38
C SER A 229 -1.40 -11.06 -6.28
N PHE A 230 -0.23 -11.04 -5.66
CA PHE A 230 1.08 -11.19 -6.30
C PHE A 230 1.95 -12.01 -5.36
N ILE A 231 2.66 -13.03 -5.86
CA ILE A 231 3.46 -13.98 -5.06
C ILE A 231 2.71 -14.49 -3.81
N ASN A 232 1.44 -14.86 -3.97
CA ASN A 232 0.56 -15.35 -2.91
C ASN A 232 0.30 -14.36 -1.77
N ARG A 233 0.48 -13.06 -2.02
CA ARG A 233 0.16 -11.98 -1.07
C ARG A 233 -0.87 -11.04 -1.67
N PRO A 234 -1.87 -10.61 -0.88
CA PRO A 234 -2.88 -9.67 -1.38
C PRO A 234 -2.26 -8.29 -1.59
N LEU A 235 -2.76 -7.53 -2.55
CA LEU A 235 -2.25 -6.21 -2.92
C LEU A 235 -2.13 -5.25 -1.72
N PRO A 236 -3.10 -5.20 -0.78
CA PRO A 236 -2.98 -4.44 0.46
C PRO A 236 -1.72 -4.75 1.28
N TYR A 237 -1.20 -5.97 1.26
CA TYR A 237 0.05 -6.31 1.95
C TYR A 237 1.21 -5.42 1.45
N PHE A 238 1.41 -5.34 0.14
CA PHE A 238 2.49 -4.52 -0.43
C PHE A 238 2.28 -3.03 -0.18
N ILE A 239 1.03 -2.57 -0.25
CA ILE A 239 0.71 -1.16 -0.03
C ILE A 239 0.98 -0.77 1.43
N LEU A 240 0.52 -1.57 2.40
CA LEU A 240 0.74 -1.30 3.82
C LEU A 240 2.22 -1.42 4.19
N MET A 241 2.94 -2.41 3.65
CA MET A 241 4.39 -2.50 3.80
C MET A 241 5.10 -1.26 3.25
N LYS A 242 4.64 -0.72 2.12
CA LYS A 242 5.21 0.52 1.59
C LYS A 242 4.96 1.71 2.49
N PHE A 243 3.76 1.85 3.07
CA PHE A 243 3.45 2.92 4.02
C PHE A 243 4.30 2.83 5.27
N ALA A 244 4.49 1.61 5.79
CA ALA A 244 5.35 1.38 6.93
C ALA A 244 6.81 1.76 6.62
N SER A 245 7.34 1.36 5.47
CA SER A 245 8.67 1.77 5.02
C SER A 245 8.81 3.29 4.89
N ASP A 246 7.85 4.00 4.26
CA ASP A 246 7.89 5.46 4.12
C ASP A 246 7.94 6.17 5.48
N LEU A 247 7.18 5.68 6.46
CA LEU A 247 7.20 6.20 7.83
C LEU A 247 8.54 5.90 8.50
N LEU A 248 9.03 4.66 8.44
CA LEU A 248 10.27 4.27 9.10
C LEU A 248 11.49 5.02 8.56
N ASP A 249 11.54 5.26 7.25
CA ASP A 249 12.61 6.02 6.61
C ASP A 249 12.71 7.46 7.15
N VAL A 250 11.57 8.04 7.52
CA VAL A 250 11.49 9.40 8.07
C VAL A 250 11.68 9.42 9.59
N PHE A 251 10.95 8.58 10.32
CA PHE A 251 10.84 8.69 11.78
C PHE A 251 12.01 8.04 12.53
N THR A 252 12.60 6.95 12.00
CA THR A 252 13.69 6.24 12.69
C THR A 252 14.88 7.17 12.98
N PRO A 253 15.43 7.92 12.00
CA PRO A 253 16.58 8.79 12.25
C PRO A 253 16.26 9.96 13.20
N ILE A 254 15.01 10.44 13.21
CA ILE A 254 14.59 11.54 14.10
C ILE A 254 14.49 11.03 15.54
N CYS A 255 13.82 9.88 15.73
CA CYS A 255 13.64 9.27 17.03
C CYS A 255 14.98 8.86 17.66
N GLU A 256 15.91 8.31 16.89
CA GLU A 256 17.25 7.95 17.38
C GLU A 256 18.02 9.15 17.92
N LYS A 257 17.96 10.30 17.23
CA LYS A 257 18.58 11.55 17.68
C LYS A 257 17.98 12.05 19.00
N LEU A 258 16.65 12.02 19.11
CA LEU A 258 15.95 12.47 20.32
C LEU A 258 16.22 11.59 21.54
N GLN A 259 16.56 10.32 21.34
CA GLN A 259 16.94 9.42 22.44
C GLN A 259 18.38 9.61 22.92
N GLN A 260 19.21 10.35 22.17
CA GLN A 260 20.60 10.65 22.50
C GLN A 260 20.78 12.03 23.16
N SER A 261 19.78 12.92 23.03
CA SER A 261 19.71 14.25 23.64
C SER A 261 19.07 14.22 25.02
#